data_AF-A0A3B0S4C8-F1
#
_entry.id   AF-A0A3B0S4C8-F1
#
_cell.length_a   1.000
_cell.length_b   1.000
_cell.length_c   1.000
_cell.angle_alpha   90.00
_cell.angle_beta   90.00
_cell.angle_gamma   90.00
#
_symmetry.space_group_name_H-M   'P 1'
#
loop_
_entity.id
_entity.type
_entity.pdbx_description
1 polymer ?
#
loop_
_entity_poly.entity_id
_entity_poly.type
_entity_poly.pdbx_seq_one_letter_code
_entity_poly.pdbx_strand_id
1 'polypeptide(L)' 'MARGFVFPGQGSQAVGMGAALAEAFPVAREVFDEVDDALGQNLSKLMRE' A
#
# COMPACT_ATOMS: atom_id res chain seq x y z
N MET A 1 -12.09 -28.07 -3.42
CA MET A 1 -10.73 -27.57 -3.69
C MET A 1 -10.53 -26.28 -2.88
N ALA A 2 -9.45 -26.15 -2.12
CA ALA A 2 -9.15 -24.92 -1.37
C ALA A 2 -8.20 -24.02 -2.16
N ARG A 3 -8.35 -22.69 -2.05
CA ARG A 3 -7.46 -21.69 -2.63
C ARG A 3 -6.59 -21.09 -1.54
N GLY A 4 -5.30 -20.89 -1.83
CA GLY A 4 -4.37 -20.20 -0.94
C GLY A 4 -3.96 -18.85 -1.53
N PHE A 5 -3.75 -17.86 -0.66
CA PHE A 5 -3.16 -16.57 -1.01
C PHE A 5 -1.78 -16.47 -0.37
N VAL A 6 -0.80 -15.97 -1.12
CA VAL A 6 0.56 -15.71 -0.64
C VAL A 6 0.88 -14.25 -0.87
N PHE A 7 1.59 -13.64 0.08
CA PHE A 7 1.95 -12.22 0.05
C PHE A 7 3.47 -12.10 -0.03
N PRO A 8 4.01 -11.22 -0.89
CA PRO A 8 5.45 -11.04 -1.05
C PRO A 8 6.09 -10.45 0.22
N GLY A 9 7.35 -10.81 0.47
CA GLY A 9 8.14 -10.33 1.61
C GLY A 9 9.03 -9.13 1.27
N GLN A 10 9.97 -8.81 2.16
CA GLN A 10 10.95 -7.75 1.93
C GLN A 10 11.85 -8.03 0.72
N GLY A 11 12.26 -6.98 0.02
CA GLY A 11 13.11 -7.06 -1.18
C GLY A 11 12.34 -6.92 -2.50
N SER A 12 11.00 -6.97 -2.46
CA SER A 12 10.16 -6.75 -3.65
C SER A 12 9.66 -5.32 -3.81
N GLN A 13 10.01 -4.39 -2.92
CA GLN A 13 9.53 -3.02 -2.96
C GLN A 13 10.03 -2.25 -4.20
N ALA A 14 9.22 -1.33 -4.71
CA ALA A 14 9.58 -0.42 -5.80
C ALA A 14 8.97 0.98 -5.56
N VAL A 15 9.63 2.02 -6.09
CA VAL A 15 9.12 3.40 -6.06
C VAL A 15 7.80 3.46 -6.82
N GLY A 16 6.79 4.09 -6.24
CA GLY A 16 5.43 4.19 -6.78
C GLY A 16 4.51 3.01 -6.43
N MET A 17 4.95 2.06 -5.60
CA MET A 17 4.11 0.92 -5.20
C MET A 17 2.79 1.37 -4.56
N GLY A 18 1.71 0.70 -4.95
CA GLY A 18 0.36 0.98 -4.43
C GLY A 18 -0.33 2.21 -5.04
N ALA A 19 0.38 3.05 -5.84
CA ALA A 19 -0.19 4.29 -6.35
C ALA A 19 -1.39 4.07 -7.27
N ALA A 20 -1.25 3.22 -8.29
CA ALA A 20 -2.33 2.89 -9.21
C ALA A 20 -3.52 2.22 -8.51
N LEU A 21 -3.27 1.45 -7.44
CA LEU A 21 -4.32 0.81 -6.67
C LEU A 21 -5.13 1.84 -5.86
N ALA A 22 -4.45 2.78 -5.21
CA ALA A 22 -5.08 3.87 -4.47
C ALA A 22 -5.84 4.84 -5.38
N GLU A 23 -5.38 5.05 -6.61
CA GLU A 23 -6.08 5.86 -7.62
C GLU A 23 -7.37 5.17 -8.11
N ALA A 24 -7.30 3.86 -8.37
CA ALA A 24 -8.41 3.11 -8.93
C ALA A 24 -9.48 2.73 -7.90
N PHE A 25 -9.13 2.53 -6.63
CA PHE A 25 -10.03 1.99 -5.62
C PHE A 25 -10.04 2.84 -4.34
N PRO A 26 -11.19 3.45 -3.97
CA PRO A 26 -11.30 4.27 -2.75
C PRO A 26 -10.89 3.54 -1.48
N VAL A 27 -11.26 2.25 -1.35
CA VAL A 27 -10.89 1.43 -0.19
C VAL A 27 -9.37 1.27 -0.04
N ALA A 28 -8.62 1.24 -1.14
CA ALA A 28 -7.16 1.16 -1.06
C ALA A 28 -6.56 2.49 -0.60
N ARG A 29 -7.11 3.63 -1.05
CA ARG A 29 -6.70 4.96 -0.59
C ARG A 29 -6.96 5.14 0.90
N GLU A 30 -8.14 4.77 1.39
CA GLU A 30 -8.50 4.86 2.81
C GLU A 30 -7.54 4.08 3.70
N VAL A 31 -7.06 2.91 3.26
CA VAL A 31 -6.04 2.14 4.00
C VAL A 31 -4.70 2.86 4.06
N PHE A 32 -4.28 3.53 2.98
CA PHE A 32 -3.04 4.34 3.01
C PHE A 32 -3.18 5.54 3.94
N ASP A 33 -4.34 6.21 3.92
CA ASP A 33 -4.63 7.36 4.78
C ASP A 33 -4.62 6.92 6.27
N GLU A 34 -5.25 5.79 6.61
CA GLU A 34 -5.25 5.24 7.97
C GLU A 34 -3.83 4.90 8.47
N VAL A 35 -2.98 4.34 7.60
CA VAL A 35 -1.59 4.02 7.93
C VAL A 35 -0.77 5.29 8.18
N ASP A 36 -0.93 6.31 7.34
CA ASP A 36 -0.22 7.58 7.52
C ASP A 36 -0.64 8.27 8.84
N ASP A 37 -1.94 8.27 9.16
CA ASP A 37 -2.48 8.81 10.41
C ASP A 37 -1.98 8.02 11.63
N ALA A 38 -1.99 6.69 11.56
CA ALA A 38 -1.54 5.82 12.66
C ALA A 38 -0.04 5.97 12.94
N LEU A 39 0.76 6.21 11.91
CA LEU A 39 2.21 6.44 12.05
C LEU A 39 2.54 7.89 12.43
N GLY A 40 1.61 8.83 12.22
CA GLY A 40 1.88 10.27 12.31
C GLY A 40 2.93 10.72 11.29
N GLN A 41 3.05 9.97 10.18
CA GLN A 41 4.07 10.16 9.14
C GLN A 41 3.46 9.85 7.79
N ASN A 42 3.86 10.60 6.76
CA ASN A 42 3.37 10.38 5.40
C ASN A 42 4.21 9.28 4.71
N LEU A 43 4.02 8.03 5.13
CA LEU A 43 4.68 6.86 4.55
C LEU A 43 4.25 6.68 3.10
N SER A 44 2.98 6.94 2.79
CA SER A 44 2.46 6.82 1.44
C SER A 44 3.15 7.75 0.44
N LYS A 45 3.60 8.94 0.87
CA LYS A 45 4.45 9.83 0.06
C LYS A 45 5.85 9.26 -0.14
N LEU A 46 6.50 8.77 0.93
CA LEU A 46 7.83 8.15 0.83
C LEU A 46 7.83 6.94 -0.12
N MET A 47 6.73 6.18 -0.19
CA MET A 47 6.61 5.06 -1.12
C MET A 47 6.51 5.51 -2.59
N ARG A 48 6.09 6.75 -2.85
CA ARG A 48 5.81 7.29 -4.19
C ARG A 48 6.94 8.13 -4.78
N GLU A 49 7.73 8.79 -3.93
CA GLU A 49 8.83 9.71 -4.29
C GLU A 49 10.18 9.12 -3.90
#